data_AF-A0A0K2ZJ09-F1
#
_entry.id   AF-A0A0K2ZJ09-F1
#
_cell.length_a   1.000
_cell.length_b   1.000
_cell.length_c   1.000
_cell.angle_alpha   90.00
_cell.angle_beta   90.00
_cell.angle_gamma   90.00
#
_symmetry.space_group_name_H-M   'P 1'
#
loop_
_entity.id
_entity.type
_entity.pdbx_description
1 polymer ?
#
loop_
_entity_poly.entity_id
_entity_poly.type
_entity_poly.pdbx_seq_one_letter_code
_entity_poly.pdbx_strand_id
1 'polypeptide(L)'
;MARHWFALLCAAALFPAGRAAAAEVCDLPPRFGLSPAAVAIVHTACNEHRLWWRPFIDSNGRLAGLRVTEAERSYLADHGIEAWQRVAAYWRDSGTLGAMGGSDGASSCQQLDGSRYRQADCRAFLVGNPWSAAFVSWVMVRAGVDGFHSSVRHIDYIRAAYQAGSDGLPYRYADPQQPKPAPGDLLCFLRGRKQPLGAAGLREALARGGALPWESHCDIVVAANVGGDHTLYLIGGNVLNAVTMRKLPLDRAGRLQLQAPLAQDQVGDDGAGLECTPGREELCDFNRQDWAALLQLQAQAQLRPLALPGVVPAVAPAALPAAAPMAPAPASGTAPAAAPATPVPQPQATEPLPRR
;
A
#
# COMPACT_ATOMS: atom_id res chain seq x y z
N MET A 1 -62.12 -44.53 17.49
CA MET A 1 -60.96 -44.93 16.67
C MET A 1 -60.49 -43.69 15.89
N ALA A 2 -60.02 -42.63 16.56
CA ALA A 2 -58.62 -42.35 16.95
C ALA A 2 -57.66 -42.35 15.73
N ARG A 3 -57.54 -41.22 14.99
CA ARG A 3 -56.54 -40.13 15.17
C ARG A 3 -55.07 -40.59 15.08
N HIS A 4 -54.58 -41.00 13.91
CA HIS A 4 -53.12 -41.20 13.73
C HIS A 4 -52.49 -40.73 12.41
N TRP A 5 -53.24 -40.14 11.47
CA TRP A 5 -52.68 -39.77 10.16
C TRP A 5 -52.18 -38.33 9.99
N PHE A 6 -52.35 -37.47 11.00
CA PHE A 6 -51.88 -36.08 10.95
C PHE A 6 -50.52 -35.83 11.63
N ALA A 7 -49.82 -36.87 12.07
CA ALA A 7 -48.54 -36.73 12.77
C ALA A 7 -47.29 -36.90 11.86
N LEU A 8 -47.45 -37.35 10.61
CA LEU A 8 -46.32 -37.64 9.72
C LEU A 8 -45.91 -36.48 8.80
N LEU A 9 -46.68 -35.39 8.74
CA LEU A 9 -46.37 -34.22 7.91
C LEU A 9 -45.57 -33.12 8.63
N CYS A 10 -45.39 -33.22 9.96
CA CYS A 10 -44.62 -32.22 10.73
C CYS A 10 -43.16 -32.63 11.02
N ALA A 11 -42.74 -33.85 10.68
CA ALA A 11 -41.40 -34.35 11.00
C ALA A 11 -40.33 -34.09 9.92
N ALA A 12 -40.72 -33.59 8.73
CA ALA A 12 -39.78 -33.35 7.61
C ALA A 12 -39.18 -31.93 7.56
N ALA A 13 -39.54 -31.05 8.51
CA ALA A 13 -39.07 -29.66 8.53
C ALA A 13 -37.91 -29.38 9.50
N LEU A 14 -37.22 -30.43 9.98
CA LEU A 14 -36.00 -30.32 10.79
C LEU A 14 -34.77 -30.71 9.95
N PHE A 15 -34.64 -30.13 8.75
CA PHE A 15 -33.30 -29.96 8.22
C PHE A 15 -32.62 -28.92 9.10
N PRO A 16 -31.44 -29.21 9.70
CA PRO A 16 -30.68 -28.16 10.34
C PRO A 16 -30.43 -27.12 9.24
N ALA A 17 -31.00 -25.92 9.40
CA ALA A 17 -30.58 -24.78 8.64
C ALA A 17 -29.07 -24.69 8.88
N GLY A 18 -28.27 -25.19 7.93
CA GLY A 18 -26.84 -25.04 7.97
C GLY A 18 -26.60 -23.56 8.21
N ARG A 19 -25.82 -23.22 9.24
CA ARG A 19 -25.43 -21.85 9.49
C ARG A 19 -24.96 -21.31 8.15
N ALA A 20 -25.73 -20.43 7.52
CA ALA A 20 -25.29 -19.75 6.33
C ALA A 20 -23.98 -19.08 6.75
N ALA A 21 -22.86 -19.56 6.23
CA ALA A 21 -21.58 -18.93 6.48
C ALA A 21 -21.78 -17.47 6.05
N ALA A 22 -21.64 -16.53 6.99
CA ALA A 22 -21.72 -15.13 6.66
C ALA A 22 -20.64 -14.89 5.60
N ALA A 23 -21.06 -14.64 4.35
CA ALA A 23 -20.13 -14.41 3.27
C ALA A 23 -19.38 -13.12 3.57
N GLU A 24 -18.08 -13.21 3.79
CA GLU A 24 -17.25 -12.03 3.98
C GLU A 24 -17.12 -11.28 2.66
N VAL A 25 -16.99 -9.95 2.74
CA VAL A 25 -16.95 -9.08 1.56
C VAL A 25 -15.87 -9.48 0.56
N CYS A 26 -14.71 -9.93 1.06
CA CYS A 26 -13.60 -10.38 0.23
C CYS A 26 -13.83 -11.74 -0.44
N ASP A 27 -14.81 -12.52 0.01
CA ASP A 27 -15.17 -13.84 -0.54
C ASP A 27 -16.29 -13.72 -1.61
N LEU A 28 -16.81 -12.51 -1.83
CA LEU A 28 -17.81 -12.23 -2.86
C LEU A 28 -17.16 -12.11 -4.25
N PRO A 29 -17.84 -12.56 -5.32
CA PRO A 29 -17.37 -12.33 -6.67
C PRO A 29 -17.35 -10.82 -6.98
N PRO A 30 -16.42 -10.36 -7.84
CA PRO A 30 -16.40 -8.97 -8.27
C PRO A 30 -17.74 -8.57 -8.88
N ARG A 31 -18.19 -7.36 -8.59
CA ARG A 31 -19.43 -6.83 -9.18
C ARG A 31 -19.27 -6.68 -10.69
N PHE A 32 -20.38 -6.88 -11.39
CA PHE A 32 -20.45 -6.56 -12.81
C PHE A 32 -20.11 -5.09 -13.06
N GLY A 33 -19.36 -4.81 -14.12
CA GLY A 33 -19.00 -3.46 -14.54
C GLY A 33 -17.71 -2.88 -13.92
N LEU A 34 -16.99 -3.64 -13.08
CA LEU A 34 -15.66 -3.23 -12.62
C LEU A 34 -14.62 -3.36 -13.74
N SER A 35 -13.68 -2.42 -13.80
CA SER A 35 -12.53 -2.50 -14.72
C SER A 35 -11.61 -3.66 -14.32
N PRO A 36 -10.82 -4.23 -15.25
CA PRO A 36 -9.83 -5.25 -14.92
C PRO A 36 -8.84 -4.80 -13.84
N ALA A 37 -8.44 -3.52 -13.85
CA ALA A 37 -7.59 -2.92 -12.82
C ALA A 37 -8.26 -2.93 -11.45
N ALA A 38 -9.54 -2.53 -11.35
CA ALA A 38 -10.29 -2.57 -10.10
C ALA A 38 -10.36 -3.99 -9.53
N VAL A 39 -10.66 -4.98 -10.38
CA VAL A 39 -10.72 -6.40 -9.98
C VAL A 39 -9.36 -6.88 -9.44
N ALA A 40 -8.26 -6.55 -10.14
CA ALA A 40 -6.92 -6.96 -9.73
C ALA A 40 -6.48 -6.32 -8.40
N ILE A 41 -6.77 -5.03 -8.21
CA ILE A 41 -6.48 -4.29 -6.96
C ILE A 41 -7.25 -4.92 -5.79
N VAL A 42 -8.57 -5.08 -5.95
CA VAL A 42 -9.44 -5.63 -4.91
C VAL A 42 -9.02 -7.06 -4.54
N HIS A 43 -8.78 -7.91 -5.53
CA HIS A 43 -8.33 -9.27 -5.29
C HIS A 43 -7.02 -9.32 -4.51
N THR A 44 -6.05 -8.47 -4.88
CA THR A 44 -4.75 -8.39 -4.22
C THR A 44 -4.88 -7.93 -2.75
N ALA A 45 -5.63 -6.85 -2.50
CA ALA A 45 -5.84 -6.34 -1.14
C ALA A 45 -6.61 -7.33 -0.26
N CYS A 46 -7.67 -7.95 -0.79
CA CYS A 46 -8.46 -8.95 -0.08
C CYS A 46 -7.66 -10.22 0.26
N ASN A 47 -6.75 -10.65 -0.63
CA ASN A 47 -5.86 -11.78 -0.34
C ASN A 47 -4.98 -11.49 0.86
N GLU A 48 -4.34 -10.32 0.92
CA GLU A 48 -3.50 -9.97 2.07
C GLU A 48 -4.33 -9.83 3.35
N HIS A 49 -5.49 -9.17 3.32
CA HIS A 49 -6.35 -9.09 4.50
C HIS A 49 -6.77 -10.47 5.05
N ARG A 50 -7.02 -11.45 4.18
CA ARG A 50 -7.25 -12.85 4.59
C ARG A 50 -6.03 -13.47 5.26
N LEU A 51 -4.84 -13.28 4.67
CA LEU A 51 -3.58 -13.78 5.24
C LEU A 51 -3.31 -13.20 6.63
N TRP A 52 -3.69 -11.95 6.85
CA TRP A 52 -3.54 -11.25 8.13
C TRP A 52 -4.59 -11.64 9.19
N TRP A 53 -5.35 -12.72 8.99
CA TRP A 53 -6.40 -13.20 9.87
C TRP A 53 -7.64 -12.29 9.98
N ARG A 54 -7.89 -11.48 8.95
CA ARG A 54 -9.11 -10.68 8.80
C ARG A 54 -9.37 -9.67 9.96
N PRO A 55 -8.38 -8.90 10.46
CA PRO A 55 -8.63 -7.89 11.49
C PRO A 55 -9.45 -6.76 10.88
N PHE A 56 -10.40 -6.21 11.64
CA PHE A 56 -11.24 -5.14 11.12
C PHE A 56 -11.60 -4.08 12.16
N ILE A 57 -11.86 -2.88 11.67
CA ILE A 57 -12.49 -1.77 12.38
C ILE A 57 -13.97 -1.78 11.99
N ASP A 58 -14.85 -1.94 12.97
CA ASP A 58 -16.30 -1.96 12.74
C ASP A 58 -16.85 -0.57 12.37
N SER A 59 -18.17 -0.48 12.10
CA SER A 59 -18.83 0.78 11.76
C SER A 59 -18.84 1.80 12.90
N ASN A 60 -18.57 1.38 14.14
CA ASN A 60 -18.46 2.23 15.31
C ASN A 60 -17.00 2.62 15.62
N GLY A 61 -16.05 2.23 14.75
CA GLY A 61 -14.65 2.55 14.92
C GLY A 61 -13.88 1.63 15.87
N ARG A 62 -14.43 0.48 16.26
CA ARG A 62 -13.79 -0.45 17.21
C ARG A 62 -12.98 -1.52 16.47
N LEU A 63 -11.77 -1.78 16.95
CA LEU A 63 -10.93 -2.88 16.46
C LEU A 63 -11.47 -4.24 16.92
N ALA A 64 -11.48 -5.21 16.01
CA ALA A 64 -11.75 -6.62 16.29
C ALA A 64 -10.79 -7.53 15.50
N GLY A 65 -10.47 -8.70 16.08
CA GLY A 65 -9.80 -9.80 15.36
C GLY A 65 -8.29 -9.66 15.14
N LEU A 66 -7.59 -8.74 15.83
CA LEU A 66 -6.14 -8.60 15.68
C LEU A 66 -5.38 -9.77 16.32
N ARG A 67 -4.74 -10.60 15.48
CA ARG A 67 -4.00 -11.80 15.91
C ARG A 67 -2.49 -11.70 15.81
N VAL A 68 -1.98 -10.93 14.85
CA VAL A 68 -0.56 -10.82 14.54
C VAL A 68 -0.26 -9.40 14.08
N THR A 69 0.92 -8.90 14.43
CA THR A 69 1.40 -7.55 14.10
C THR A 69 2.69 -7.56 13.27
N GLU A 70 2.95 -6.43 12.63
CA GLU A 70 3.95 -6.15 11.58
C GLU A 70 5.36 -6.68 11.78
N ALA A 71 5.80 -6.86 13.02
CA ALA A 71 7.15 -7.31 13.33
C ALA A 71 7.15 -8.66 14.06
N GLU A 72 6.06 -9.43 14.09
CA GLU A 72 6.02 -10.71 14.78
C GLU A 72 6.64 -11.86 13.98
N ARG A 73 7.13 -12.88 14.70
CA ARG A 73 7.59 -14.17 14.16
C ARG A 73 6.45 -15.18 13.98
N SER A 74 5.23 -14.78 14.29
CA SER A 74 4.04 -15.59 14.09
C SER A 74 3.77 -15.72 12.59
N TYR A 75 3.34 -16.90 12.16
CA TYR A 75 2.94 -17.13 10.77
C TYR A 75 1.60 -16.45 10.44
N LEU A 76 1.45 -16.05 9.18
CA LEU A 76 0.17 -15.65 8.61
C LEU A 76 -0.75 -16.88 8.43
N ALA A 77 -2.01 -16.63 8.03
CA ALA A 77 -3.05 -17.66 7.96
C ALA A 77 -2.76 -18.81 6.98
N ASP A 78 -1.85 -18.61 6.04
CA ASP A 78 -1.37 -19.66 5.12
C ASP A 78 -0.32 -20.59 5.74
N HIS A 79 0.08 -20.36 7.01
CA HIS A 79 1.25 -20.99 7.64
C HIS A 79 2.53 -20.87 6.78
N GLY A 80 2.59 -19.85 5.92
CA GLY A 80 3.66 -19.64 4.97
C GLY A 80 4.82 -18.89 5.59
N ILE A 81 4.83 -17.57 5.42
CA ILE A 81 5.90 -16.72 5.92
C ILE A 81 5.51 -16.04 7.24
N GLU A 82 6.53 -15.69 8.05
CA GLU A 82 6.33 -14.92 9.27
C GLU A 82 5.83 -13.50 8.93
N ALA A 83 5.02 -12.88 9.79
CA ALA A 83 4.43 -11.57 9.52
C ALA A 83 5.48 -10.50 9.16
N TRP A 84 6.60 -10.46 9.89
CA TRP A 84 7.69 -9.51 9.59
C TRP A 84 8.30 -9.72 8.20
N GLN A 85 8.39 -10.96 7.72
CA GLN A 85 8.90 -11.26 6.39
C GLN A 85 7.95 -10.74 5.31
N ARG A 86 6.63 -10.84 5.57
CA ARG A 86 5.60 -10.30 4.67
C ARG A 86 5.69 -8.78 4.58
N VAL A 87 5.84 -8.07 5.70
CA VAL A 87 5.98 -6.61 5.67
C VAL A 87 7.27 -6.18 4.98
N ALA A 88 8.39 -6.86 5.23
CA ALA A 88 9.64 -6.63 4.48
C ALA A 88 9.46 -6.83 2.96
N ALA A 89 8.66 -7.83 2.56
CA ALA A 89 8.33 -8.04 1.15
C ALA A 89 7.50 -6.90 0.55
N TYR A 90 6.57 -6.29 1.29
CA TYR A 90 5.84 -5.10 0.78
C TYR A 90 6.80 -3.96 0.44
N TRP A 91 7.79 -3.68 1.29
CA TRP A 91 8.82 -2.67 1.01
C TRP A 91 9.66 -3.01 -0.21
N ARG A 92 10.21 -4.23 -0.26
CA ARG A 92 11.11 -4.66 -1.33
C ARG A 92 10.40 -4.76 -2.68
N ASP A 93 9.27 -5.46 -2.72
CA ASP A 93 8.63 -5.87 -3.96
C ASP A 93 7.76 -4.73 -4.55
N SER A 94 7.45 -3.69 -3.77
CA SER A 94 6.90 -2.43 -4.31
C SER A 94 7.96 -1.52 -4.94
N GLY A 95 9.25 -1.82 -4.76
CA GLY A 95 10.37 -0.96 -5.16
C GLY A 95 10.58 0.25 -4.25
N THR A 96 9.89 0.33 -3.12
CA THR A 96 9.95 1.50 -2.22
C THR A 96 11.07 1.43 -1.18
N LEU A 97 11.60 0.23 -0.88
CA LEU A 97 12.68 0.04 0.10
C LEU A 97 13.95 0.85 -0.24
N GLY A 98 14.28 1.01 -1.53
CA GLY A 98 15.46 1.78 -1.94
C GLY A 98 15.40 3.25 -1.53
N ALA A 99 14.21 3.85 -1.47
CA ALA A 99 14.02 5.22 -0.98
C ALA A 99 14.26 5.36 0.53
N MET A 100 14.31 4.24 1.26
CA MET A 100 14.58 4.17 2.69
C MET A 100 16.06 3.90 3.00
N GLY A 101 16.97 4.01 2.02
CA GLY A 101 18.38 3.64 2.19
C GLY A 101 19.15 4.40 3.29
N GLY A 102 18.64 5.56 3.72
CA GLY A 102 19.18 6.32 4.85
C GLY A 102 18.58 5.96 6.21
N SER A 103 17.59 5.08 6.27
CA SER A 103 16.95 4.64 7.51
C SER A 103 17.66 3.41 8.07
N ASP A 104 17.91 3.42 9.38
CA ASP A 104 18.48 2.29 10.10
C ASP A 104 17.65 1.00 9.86
N GLY A 105 18.34 -0.10 9.58
CA GLY A 105 17.74 -1.41 9.33
C GLY A 105 17.12 -1.63 7.95
N ALA A 106 17.00 -0.60 7.08
CA ALA A 106 16.39 -0.75 5.75
C ALA A 106 17.18 -1.75 4.86
N SER A 107 18.51 -1.67 4.87
CA SER A 107 19.37 -2.58 4.09
C SER A 107 19.24 -4.04 4.54
N SER A 108 19.00 -4.27 5.83
CA SER A 108 18.76 -5.60 6.40
C SER A 108 17.45 -6.22 5.90
N CYS A 109 16.48 -5.41 5.43
CA CYS A 109 15.25 -5.91 4.81
C CYS A 109 15.41 -6.30 3.32
N GLN A 110 16.52 -5.93 2.67
CA GLN A 110 16.75 -6.23 1.26
C GLN A 110 17.04 -7.72 1.04
N GLN A 111 17.81 -8.35 1.94
CA GLN A 111 18.24 -9.74 1.83
C GLN A 111 18.07 -10.48 3.16
N LEU A 112 17.05 -11.34 3.20
CA LEU A 112 16.75 -12.20 4.33
C LEU A 112 17.61 -13.48 4.23
N ASP A 113 18.87 -13.40 4.66
CA ASP A 113 19.82 -14.51 4.59
C ASP A 113 19.74 -15.49 5.77
N GLY A 114 18.79 -15.29 6.67
CA GLY A 114 18.65 -16.09 7.90
C GLY A 114 19.53 -15.61 9.07
N SER A 115 20.35 -14.58 8.92
CA SER A 115 21.14 -14.02 10.02
C SER A 115 20.25 -13.41 11.09
N ARG A 116 20.42 -13.81 12.36
CA ARG A 116 19.69 -13.25 13.50
C ARG A 116 19.85 -11.73 13.61
N TYR A 117 21.05 -11.22 13.30
CA TYR A 117 21.33 -9.79 13.32
C TYR A 117 20.46 -9.04 12.31
N ARG A 118 20.49 -9.44 11.03
CA ARG A 118 19.69 -8.79 9.99
C ARG A 118 18.19 -8.93 10.23
N GLN A 119 17.76 -10.07 10.76
CA GLN A 119 16.36 -10.25 11.14
C GLN A 119 15.95 -9.23 12.21
N ALA A 120 16.71 -9.12 13.30
CA ALA A 120 16.40 -8.18 14.37
C ALA A 120 16.43 -6.73 13.88
N ASP A 121 17.43 -6.37 13.08
CA ASP A 121 17.63 -5.05 12.51
C ASP A 121 16.51 -4.67 11.53
N CYS A 122 16.15 -5.57 10.61
CA CYS A 122 15.00 -5.37 9.72
C CYS A 122 13.70 -5.24 10.52
N ARG A 123 13.46 -6.07 11.54
CA ARG A 123 12.26 -5.97 12.39
C ARG A 123 12.17 -4.63 13.12
N ALA A 124 13.30 -4.09 13.58
CA ALA A 124 13.34 -2.75 14.17
C ALA A 124 12.98 -1.66 13.14
N PHE A 125 13.49 -1.77 11.91
CA PHE A 125 13.09 -0.91 10.80
C PHE A 125 11.58 -0.97 10.55
N LEU A 126 10.97 -2.16 10.50
CA LEU A 126 9.54 -2.33 10.23
C LEU A 126 8.63 -1.67 11.28
N VAL A 127 9.03 -1.70 12.56
CA VAL A 127 8.31 -1.01 13.64
C VAL A 127 8.49 0.50 13.56
N GLY A 128 9.71 0.96 13.26
CA GLY A 128 10.04 2.39 13.25
C GLY A 128 9.55 3.15 12.02
N ASN A 129 9.17 2.46 10.94
CA ASN A 129 8.85 3.07 9.66
C ASN A 129 7.46 2.67 9.18
N PRO A 130 6.48 3.60 9.14
CA PRO A 130 5.13 3.29 8.71
C PRO A 130 5.08 2.73 7.28
N TRP A 131 4.57 1.51 7.12
CA TRP A 131 4.62 0.74 5.87
C TRP A 131 3.31 0.79 5.06
N SER A 132 2.34 1.61 5.48
CA SER A 132 1.05 1.76 4.79
C SER A 132 1.18 2.17 3.32
N ALA A 133 2.11 3.08 2.99
CA ALA A 133 2.36 3.52 1.62
C ALA A 133 3.09 2.42 0.81
N ALA A 134 4.08 1.75 1.42
CA ALA A 134 4.73 0.60 0.81
C ALA A 134 3.73 -0.53 0.49
N PHE A 135 2.75 -0.78 1.35
CA PHE A 135 1.67 -1.73 1.11
C PHE A 135 0.78 -1.32 -0.07
N VAL A 136 0.29 -0.07 -0.13
CA VAL A 136 -0.52 0.39 -1.27
C VAL A 136 0.29 0.31 -2.57
N SER A 137 1.54 0.77 -2.56
CA SER A 137 2.46 0.63 -3.71
C SER A 137 2.63 -0.82 -4.12
N TRP A 138 2.82 -1.73 -3.16
CA TRP A 138 2.92 -3.16 -3.40
C TRP A 138 1.64 -3.73 -4.04
N VAL A 139 0.46 -3.34 -3.55
CA VAL A 139 -0.83 -3.77 -4.12
C VAL A 139 -0.92 -3.31 -5.58
N MET A 140 -0.58 -2.06 -5.88
CA MET A 140 -0.65 -1.54 -7.26
C MET A 140 0.34 -2.24 -8.19
N VAL A 141 1.58 -2.47 -7.73
CA VAL A 141 2.59 -3.23 -8.48
C VAL A 141 2.14 -4.67 -8.72
N ARG A 142 1.63 -5.34 -7.68
CA ARG A 142 1.19 -6.74 -7.74
C ARG A 142 -0.07 -6.92 -8.60
N ALA A 143 -0.98 -5.95 -8.56
CA ALA A 143 -2.15 -5.90 -9.44
C ALA A 143 -1.77 -5.54 -10.89
N GLY A 144 -0.56 -5.00 -11.11
CA GLY A 144 -0.06 -4.62 -12.42
C GLY A 144 -0.58 -3.27 -12.91
N VAL A 145 -1.04 -2.38 -12.03
CA VAL A 145 -1.62 -1.08 -12.42
C VAL A 145 -0.55 -0.21 -13.07
N ASP A 146 -0.74 0.14 -14.34
CA ASP A 146 0.21 0.97 -15.06
C ASP A 146 0.06 2.45 -14.72
N GLY A 147 1.18 3.19 -14.77
CA GLY A 147 1.22 4.62 -14.44
C GLY A 147 1.04 4.97 -12.96
N PHE A 148 0.83 4.01 -12.05
CA PHE A 148 0.78 4.30 -10.62
C PHE A 148 2.16 4.73 -10.10
N HIS A 149 2.22 5.84 -9.37
CA HIS A 149 3.44 6.35 -8.75
C HIS A 149 3.68 5.68 -7.38
N SER A 150 4.48 4.61 -7.34
CA SER A 150 4.93 4.01 -6.08
C SER A 150 5.76 5.01 -5.25
N SER A 151 5.47 5.10 -3.96
CA SER A 151 6.14 6.02 -3.02
C SER A 151 6.06 5.49 -1.60
N VAL A 152 7.00 5.92 -0.76
CA VAL A 152 6.99 5.70 0.70
C VAL A 152 6.02 6.65 1.42
N ARG A 153 5.33 7.56 0.71
CA ARG A 153 4.45 8.58 1.27
C ARG A 153 3.12 8.65 0.51
N HIS A 154 2.00 8.58 1.24
CA HIS A 154 0.65 8.71 0.65
C HIS A 154 0.39 10.08 0.00
N ILE A 155 0.98 11.16 0.54
CA ILE A 155 0.82 12.50 -0.02
C ILE A 155 1.33 12.62 -1.46
N ASP A 156 2.24 11.74 -1.87
CA ASP A 156 2.74 11.72 -3.24
C ASP A 156 1.71 11.10 -4.21
N TYR A 157 0.91 10.11 -3.77
CA TYR A 157 -0.23 9.61 -4.57
C TYR A 157 -1.28 10.69 -4.77
N ILE A 158 -1.61 11.40 -3.68
CA ILE A 158 -2.58 12.49 -3.69
C ILE A 158 -2.10 13.60 -4.65
N ARG A 159 -0.83 13.99 -4.54
CA ARG A 159 -0.23 15.01 -5.42
C ARG A 159 -0.25 14.55 -6.88
N ALA A 160 0.16 13.31 -7.17
CA ALA A 160 0.17 12.78 -8.53
C ALA A 160 -1.24 12.78 -9.15
N ALA A 161 -2.25 12.28 -8.44
CA ALA A 161 -3.64 12.27 -8.91
C ALA A 161 -4.24 13.68 -9.06
N TYR A 162 -3.84 14.64 -8.23
CA TYR A 162 -4.24 16.04 -8.37
C TYR A 162 -3.62 16.69 -9.61
N GLN A 163 -2.31 16.50 -9.81
CA GLN A 163 -1.56 17.06 -10.95
C GLN A 163 -1.97 16.46 -12.29
N ALA A 164 -2.38 15.18 -12.30
CA ALA A 164 -2.83 14.51 -13.51
C ALA A 164 -4.17 15.08 -14.05
N GLY A 165 -4.91 15.83 -13.24
CA GLY A 165 -6.15 16.48 -13.66
C GLY A 165 -7.33 15.51 -13.82
N SER A 166 -8.38 15.97 -14.52
CA SER A 166 -9.63 15.21 -14.66
C SER A 166 -9.49 13.90 -15.42
N ASP A 167 -8.64 13.90 -16.45
CA ASP A 167 -8.43 12.80 -17.39
C ASP A 167 -7.13 12.02 -17.08
N GLY A 168 -6.55 12.29 -15.91
CA GLY A 168 -5.33 11.69 -15.42
C GLY A 168 -5.48 10.20 -15.11
N LEU A 169 -4.47 9.41 -15.47
CA LEU A 169 -4.39 7.98 -15.18
C LEU A 169 -3.30 7.66 -14.14
N PRO A 170 -3.46 6.60 -13.35
CA PRO A 170 -4.67 5.77 -13.23
C PRO A 170 -5.75 6.40 -12.35
N TYR A 171 -5.43 7.48 -11.62
CA TYR A 171 -6.30 8.08 -10.62
C TYR A 171 -6.61 9.54 -10.90
N ARG A 172 -7.88 9.92 -10.67
CA ARG A 172 -8.35 11.31 -10.61
C ARG A 172 -8.58 11.73 -9.16
N TYR A 173 -8.10 12.92 -8.79
CA TYR A 173 -8.39 13.51 -7.48
C TYR A 173 -9.86 13.95 -7.36
N ALA A 174 -10.48 13.68 -6.20
CA ALA A 174 -11.81 14.15 -5.83
C ALA A 174 -11.91 14.46 -4.33
N ASP A 175 -12.89 15.30 -3.99
CA ASP A 175 -13.37 15.45 -2.62
C ASP A 175 -14.11 14.16 -2.21
N PRO A 176 -13.79 13.54 -1.05
CA PRO A 176 -14.34 12.24 -0.66
C PRO A 176 -15.85 12.23 -0.38
N GLN A 177 -16.52 13.36 -0.16
CA GLN A 177 -17.96 13.41 0.10
C GLN A 177 -18.81 13.64 -1.16
N GLN A 178 -18.18 13.95 -2.30
CA GLN A 178 -18.88 14.35 -3.52
C GLN A 178 -19.30 13.14 -4.40
N PRO A 179 -18.36 12.34 -4.95
CA PRO A 179 -18.70 11.17 -5.76
C PRO A 179 -19.01 9.95 -4.88
N LYS A 180 -19.60 8.92 -5.50
CA LYS A 180 -19.72 7.59 -4.87
C LYS A 180 -18.36 6.88 -4.96
N PRO A 181 -17.77 6.42 -3.85
CA PRO A 181 -16.58 5.60 -3.89
C PRO A 181 -16.88 4.24 -4.53
N ALA A 182 -15.91 3.71 -5.28
CA ALA A 182 -16.02 2.45 -5.99
C ALA A 182 -14.82 1.52 -5.71
N PRO A 183 -14.97 0.19 -5.86
CA PRO A 183 -13.86 -0.75 -5.73
C PRO A 183 -12.66 -0.36 -6.61
N GLY A 184 -11.47 -0.34 -6.01
CA GLY A 184 -10.22 0.10 -6.65
C GLY A 184 -9.83 1.56 -6.36
N ASP A 185 -10.74 2.38 -5.85
CA ASP A 185 -10.43 3.74 -5.39
C ASP A 185 -9.51 3.73 -4.16
N LEU A 186 -8.80 4.84 -3.92
CA LEU A 186 -8.07 5.08 -2.68
C LEU A 186 -8.75 6.19 -1.88
N LEU A 187 -9.08 5.93 -0.62
CA LEU A 187 -9.61 6.94 0.29
C LEU A 187 -8.51 7.36 1.27
N CYS A 188 -8.22 8.65 1.34
CA CYS A 188 -7.07 9.19 2.06
C CYS A 188 -7.45 10.21 3.13
N PHE A 189 -6.74 10.16 4.26
CA PHE A 189 -6.82 11.14 5.34
C PHE A 189 -5.45 11.74 5.68
N LEU A 190 -5.48 12.93 6.30
CA LEU A 190 -4.32 13.59 6.87
C LEU A 190 -4.21 13.23 8.36
N ARG A 191 -2.98 13.17 8.88
CA ARG A 191 -2.71 12.89 10.30
C ARG A 191 -1.48 13.66 10.80
N GLY A 192 -1.20 13.57 12.10
CA GLY A 192 -0.03 14.24 12.69
C GLY A 192 -0.16 15.77 12.70
N ARG A 193 -1.41 16.26 12.83
CA ARG A 193 -1.73 17.68 12.84
C ARG A 193 -2.57 18.01 14.07
N LYS A 194 -2.28 19.17 14.66
CA LYS A 194 -3.08 19.74 15.76
C LYS A 194 -4.52 20.06 15.34
N GLN A 195 -4.70 20.50 14.10
CA GLN A 195 -6.00 20.91 13.56
C GLN A 195 -6.29 20.18 12.24
N PRO A 196 -7.51 19.61 12.11
CA PRO A 196 -7.99 19.05 10.85
C PRO A 196 -8.02 20.12 9.75
N LEU A 197 -7.68 19.71 8.54
CA LEU A 197 -7.67 20.57 7.36
C LEU A 197 -8.84 20.26 6.41
N GLY A 198 -9.26 19.00 6.36
CA GLY A 198 -10.32 18.51 5.48
C GLY A 198 -9.99 18.63 3.98
N ALA A 199 -10.97 18.25 3.17
CA ALA A 199 -10.82 18.20 1.71
C ALA A 199 -10.58 19.57 1.07
N ALA A 200 -11.27 20.62 1.56
CA ALA A 200 -11.12 21.97 1.04
C ALA A 200 -9.70 22.52 1.28
N GLY A 201 -9.19 22.42 2.51
CA GLY A 201 -7.86 22.94 2.83
C GLY A 201 -6.73 22.13 2.20
N LEU A 202 -6.89 20.80 2.02
CA LEU A 202 -5.95 19.99 1.25
C LEU A 202 -5.91 20.44 -0.21
N ARG A 203 -7.08 20.63 -0.84
CA ARG A 203 -7.17 21.10 -2.23
C ARG A 203 -6.52 22.47 -2.41
N GLU A 204 -6.74 23.40 -1.48
CA GLU A 204 -6.10 24.71 -1.50
C GLU A 204 -4.57 24.61 -1.39
N ALA A 205 -4.07 23.74 -0.53
CA ALA A 205 -2.63 23.54 -0.38
C ALA A 205 -1.99 22.90 -1.61
N LEU A 206 -2.67 21.95 -2.24
CA LEU A 206 -2.25 21.38 -3.53
C LEU A 206 -2.23 22.45 -4.63
N ALA A 207 -3.25 23.32 -4.67
CA ALA A 207 -3.34 24.42 -5.64
C ALA A 207 -2.24 25.47 -5.46
N ARG A 208 -1.86 25.78 -4.21
CA ARG A 208 -0.72 26.67 -3.93
C ARG A 208 0.62 26.09 -4.38
N GLY A 209 0.72 24.76 -4.47
CA GLY A 209 1.96 24.07 -4.79
C GLY A 209 2.98 24.08 -3.65
N GLY A 210 4.16 23.50 -3.92
CA GLY A 210 5.25 23.41 -2.94
C GLY A 210 5.30 22.11 -2.14
N ALA A 211 6.21 22.07 -1.16
CA ALA A 211 6.40 20.90 -0.31
C ALA A 211 5.21 20.72 0.62
N LEU A 212 4.64 19.51 0.65
CA LEU A 212 3.64 19.10 1.62
C LEU A 212 4.30 18.05 2.53
N PRO A 213 4.86 18.44 3.69
CA PRO A 213 5.52 17.52 4.62
C PRO A 213 4.51 16.76 5.50
N TRP A 214 3.28 16.59 5.03
CA TRP A 214 2.18 16.11 5.86
C TRP A 214 2.15 14.58 5.89
N GLU A 215 1.97 14.06 7.09
CA GLU A 215 1.60 12.67 7.26
C GLU A 215 0.19 12.45 6.72
N SER A 216 0.04 11.34 6.02
CA SER A 216 -1.20 10.95 5.38
C SER A 216 -1.28 9.44 5.32
N HIS A 217 -2.49 8.94 5.11
CA HIS A 217 -2.77 7.52 5.00
C HIS A 217 -3.87 7.30 3.99
N CYS A 218 -3.73 6.30 3.13
CA CYS A 218 -4.77 5.89 2.19
C CYS A 218 -5.11 4.41 2.39
N ASP A 219 -6.41 4.12 2.41
CA ASP A 219 -6.96 2.77 2.36
C ASP A 219 -7.51 2.49 0.95
N ILE A 220 -7.52 1.22 0.55
CA ILE A 220 -8.05 0.75 -0.74
C ILE A 220 -9.53 0.39 -0.58
N VAL A 221 -10.41 0.98 -1.38
CA VAL A 221 -11.82 0.58 -1.46
C VAL A 221 -11.91 -0.80 -2.10
N VAL A 222 -12.44 -1.78 -1.37
CA VAL A 222 -12.64 -3.15 -1.87
C VAL A 222 -14.09 -3.50 -2.16
N ALA A 223 -15.04 -2.84 -1.48
CA ALA A 223 -16.46 -2.94 -1.80
C ALA A 223 -17.24 -1.73 -1.28
N ALA A 224 -18.43 -1.48 -1.82
CA ALA A 224 -19.32 -0.41 -1.37
C ALA A 224 -20.78 -0.85 -1.46
N ASN A 225 -21.57 -0.66 -0.40
CA ASN A 225 -23.00 -0.95 -0.34
C ASN A 225 -23.34 -2.40 -0.71
N VAL A 226 -22.72 -3.39 -0.05
CA VAL A 226 -22.92 -4.82 -0.32
C VAL A 226 -24.29 -5.24 0.16
N GLY A 227 -25.11 -5.78 -0.75
CA GLY A 227 -26.49 -6.16 -0.40
C GLY A 227 -27.37 -5.01 0.10
N GLY A 228 -26.98 -3.75 -0.14
CA GLY A 228 -27.71 -2.59 0.39
C GLY A 228 -27.37 -2.22 1.85
N ASP A 229 -26.24 -2.70 2.38
CA ASP A 229 -25.81 -2.48 3.76
C ASP A 229 -25.34 -1.07 4.12
N HIS A 230 -25.36 -0.12 3.16
CA HIS A 230 -24.88 1.24 3.35
C HIS A 230 -23.46 1.33 3.94
N THR A 231 -22.58 0.39 3.58
CA THR A 231 -21.21 0.33 4.13
C THR A 231 -20.16 0.40 3.03
N LEU A 232 -19.13 1.21 3.23
CA LEU A 232 -17.88 1.20 2.47
C LEU A 232 -16.87 0.30 3.16
N TYR A 233 -16.24 -0.59 2.41
CA TYR A 233 -15.22 -1.51 2.88
C TYR A 233 -13.87 -1.11 2.31
N LEU A 234 -12.95 -0.84 3.22
CA LEU A 234 -11.62 -0.33 2.95
C LEU A 234 -10.58 -1.30 3.49
N ILE A 235 -9.44 -1.48 2.84
CA ILE A 235 -8.30 -2.24 3.36
C ILE A 235 -7.05 -1.37 3.33
N GLY A 236 -6.41 -1.24 4.49
CA GLY A 236 -5.16 -0.52 4.66
C GLY A 236 -4.06 -1.40 5.25
N GLY A 237 -2.83 -1.17 4.81
CA GLY A 237 -1.63 -1.71 5.46
C GLY A 237 -1.18 -0.80 6.59
N ASN A 238 -0.51 -1.36 7.60
CA ASN A 238 -0.12 -0.68 8.84
C ASN A 238 -1.29 0.00 9.57
N VAL A 239 -2.52 -0.44 9.35
CA VAL A 239 -3.68 0.00 10.14
C VAL A 239 -3.70 -0.87 11.38
N LEU A 240 -3.32 -0.29 12.52
CA LEU A 240 -3.13 -1.03 13.78
C LEU A 240 -2.10 -2.17 13.62
N ASN A 241 -0.98 -1.84 12.93
CA ASN A 241 0.18 -2.70 12.71
C ASN A 241 -0.12 -4.00 11.93
N ALA A 242 -1.17 -3.99 11.10
CA ALA A 242 -1.59 -5.13 10.28
C ALA A 242 -2.20 -4.68 8.94
N VAL A 243 -2.61 -5.64 8.10
CA VAL A 243 -3.51 -5.39 6.94
C VAL A 243 -4.96 -5.52 7.40
N THR A 244 -5.56 -4.38 7.72
CA THR A 244 -6.83 -4.29 8.45
C THR A 244 -7.92 -3.73 7.55
N MET A 245 -9.10 -4.34 7.63
CA MET A 245 -10.30 -3.82 6.98
C MET A 245 -10.95 -2.73 7.83
N ARG A 246 -11.52 -1.71 7.20
CA ARG A 246 -12.29 -0.66 7.86
C ARG A 246 -13.68 -0.56 7.22
N LYS A 247 -14.70 -0.37 8.04
CA LYS A 247 -16.10 -0.17 7.62
C LYS A 247 -16.50 1.28 7.87
N LEU A 248 -16.85 2.02 6.82
CA LEU A 248 -17.36 3.40 6.93
C LEU A 248 -18.82 3.48 6.46
N PRO A 249 -19.65 4.35 7.06
CA PRO A 249 -21.04 4.50 6.66
C PRO A 249 -21.17 5.24 5.32
N LEU A 250 -22.14 4.81 4.51
CA LEU A 250 -22.60 5.46 3.30
C LEU A 250 -24.01 6.02 3.51
N ASP A 251 -24.31 7.15 2.86
CA ASP A 251 -25.67 7.66 2.78
C ASP A 251 -26.57 6.77 1.88
N ARG A 252 -27.86 7.08 1.80
CA ARG A 252 -28.80 6.36 0.94
C ARG A 252 -28.47 6.44 -0.56
N ALA A 253 -27.71 7.45 -0.97
CA ALA A 253 -27.25 7.59 -2.34
C ALA A 253 -25.93 6.81 -2.59
N GLY A 254 -25.30 6.25 -1.56
CA GLY A 254 -24.03 5.54 -1.65
C GLY A 254 -22.81 6.46 -1.60
N ARG A 255 -22.93 7.69 -1.08
CA ARG A 255 -21.81 8.60 -0.82
C ARG A 255 -21.32 8.47 0.60
N LEU A 256 -20.05 8.81 0.83
CA LEU A 256 -19.43 8.69 2.13
C LEU A 256 -20.04 9.65 3.16
N GLN A 257 -20.46 9.11 4.31
CA GLN A 257 -20.92 9.91 5.44
C GLN A 257 -19.79 10.05 6.46
N LEU A 258 -19.07 11.18 6.39
CA LEU A 258 -17.96 11.47 7.28
C LEU A 258 -18.45 12.07 8.60
N GLN A 259 -17.89 11.57 9.69
CA GLN A 259 -17.97 12.22 10.99
C GLN A 259 -16.81 13.19 11.15
N ALA A 260 -16.98 14.21 12.00
CA ALA A 260 -15.90 15.13 12.29
C ALA A 260 -14.71 14.39 12.93
N PRO A 261 -13.47 14.64 12.47
CA PRO A 261 -12.29 14.02 13.04
C PRO A 261 -12.17 14.29 14.54
N LEU A 262 -11.59 13.34 15.27
CA LEU A 262 -11.12 13.61 16.62
C LEU A 262 -9.86 14.47 16.55
N ALA A 263 -9.79 15.51 17.37
CA ALA A 263 -8.57 16.32 17.45
C ALA A 263 -7.46 15.48 18.08
N GLN A 264 -6.39 15.21 17.34
CA GLN A 264 -5.37 14.24 17.74
C GLN A 264 -4.42 14.73 18.85
N ASP A 265 -4.42 16.03 19.21
CA ASP A 265 -3.44 16.60 20.15
C ASP A 265 -4.02 17.76 21.00
N GLN A 266 -5.28 17.71 21.41
CA GLN A 266 -5.73 18.65 22.45
C GLN A 266 -5.37 18.08 23.81
N VAL A 267 -4.10 18.20 24.24
CA VAL A 267 -3.83 18.33 25.67
C VAL A 267 -4.41 19.70 26.02
N GLY A 268 -5.64 19.71 26.55
CA GLY A 268 -6.19 20.93 27.12
C GLY A 268 -5.26 21.44 28.21
N ASP A 269 -5.25 22.75 28.45
CA ASP A 269 -4.51 23.39 29.55
C ASP A 269 -4.96 22.86 30.94
N ASP A 270 -6.08 22.11 30.97
CA ASP A 270 -6.67 21.39 32.09
C ASP A 270 -6.30 19.90 32.16
N GLY A 271 -5.44 19.39 31.25
CA GLY A 271 -5.02 18.00 31.19
C GLY A 271 -6.13 17.02 30.75
N ALA A 272 -7.33 17.49 30.41
CA ALA A 272 -8.47 16.67 30.03
C ALA A 272 -8.66 16.67 28.50
N GLY A 273 -7.62 16.25 27.78
CA GLY A 273 -7.74 16.12 26.32
C GLY A 273 -8.86 15.19 25.88
N LEU A 274 -9.41 15.38 24.67
CA LEU A 274 -10.38 14.47 24.02
C LEU A 274 -9.67 13.17 23.58
N GLU A 275 -9.14 12.45 24.55
CA GLU A 275 -8.37 11.23 24.34
C GLU A 275 -9.24 10.01 24.61
N CYS A 276 -9.14 9.03 23.71
CA CYS A 276 -9.66 7.68 23.91
C CYS A 276 -9.02 7.05 25.15
N THR A 277 -9.82 6.79 26.18
CA THR A 277 -9.39 6.10 27.41
C THR A 277 -10.45 5.08 27.83
N PRO A 278 -10.13 4.12 28.72
CA PRO A 278 -11.14 3.19 29.26
C PRO A 278 -12.32 3.87 29.96
N GLY A 279 -12.19 5.13 30.41
CA GLY A 279 -13.28 5.91 30.99
C GLY A 279 -14.09 6.74 29.98
N ARG A 280 -13.64 6.80 28.73
CA ARG A 280 -14.23 7.60 27.63
C ARG A 280 -14.19 6.80 26.32
N GLU A 281 -14.75 5.60 26.36
CA GLU A 281 -14.73 4.66 25.23
C GLU A 281 -15.46 5.21 23.99
N GLU A 282 -16.37 6.17 24.17
CA GLU A 282 -17.05 6.88 23.08
C GLU A 282 -16.10 7.72 22.20
N LEU A 283 -14.89 8.02 22.70
CA LEU A 283 -13.84 8.71 21.95
C LEU A 283 -12.91 7.71 21.22
N CYS A 284 -13.08 6.40 21.43
CA CYS A 284 -12.25 5.35 20.83
C CYS A 284 -12.79 4.91 19.46
N ASP A 285 -12.89 5.86 18.53
CA ASP A 285 -13.37 5.63 17.17
C ASP A 285 -12.25 5.81 16.15
N PHE A 286 -11.69 4.70 15.65
CA PHE A 286 -10.63 4.73 14.64
C PHE A 286 -11.08 5.24 13.26
N ASN A 287 -12.39 5.35 13.00
CA ASN A 287 -12.95 5.86 11.75
C ASN A 287 -12.96 7.40 11.68
N ARG A 288 -12.89 8.10 12.83
CA ARG A 288 -12.90 9.57 12.92
C ARG A 288 -11.56 10.20 12.56
N GLN A 289 -11.21 10.11 11.29
CA GLN A 289 -10.00 10.68 10.69
C GLN A 289 -10.30 11.94 9.87
N ASP A 290 -9.26 12.74 9.58
CA ASP A 290 -9.35 13.91 8.70
C ASP A 290 -9.34 13.48 7.22
N TRP A 291 -10.39 12.76 6.81
CA TRP A 291 -10.59 12.27 5.45
C TRP A 291 -10.68 13.44 4.47
N ALA A 292 -9.71 13.53 3.56
CA ALA A 292 -9.46 14.73 2.79
C ALA A 292 -9.39 14.51 1.27
N ALA A 293 -9.16 13.28 0.81
CA ALA A 293 -9.10 12.99 -0.62
C ALA A 293 -9.67 11.62 -0.96
N LEU A 294 -10.34 11.54 -2.10
CA LEU A 294 -10.64 10.29 -2.79
C LEU A 294 -9.89 10.29 -4.12
N LEU A 295 -9.08 9.26 -4.36
CA LEU A 295 -8.43 9.04 -5.64
C LEU A 295 -9.26 8.01 -6.40
N GLN A 296 -9.98 8.48 -7.41
CA GLN A 296 -10.91 7.65 -8.18
C GLN A 296 -10.21 6.95 -9.32
N LEU A 297 -10.25 5.62 -9.31
CA LEU A 297 -9.66 4.81 -10.35
C LEU A 297 -10.41 5.06 -11.66
N GLN A 298 -9.69 5.52 -12.68
CA GLN A 298 -10.28 5.75 -13.98
C GLN A 298 -10.58 4.43 -14.69
N ALA A 299 -11.70 4.36 -15.42
CA ALA A 299 -12.09 3.15 -16.15
C ALA A 299 -11.06 2.74 -17.21
N GLN A 300 -10.29 3.71 -17.70
CA GLN A 300 -9.20 3.55 -18.67
C GLN A 300 -7.87 3.15 -18.02
N ALA A 301 -7.80 3.01 -16.69
CA ALA A 301 -6.59 2.54 -16.02
C ALA A 301 -6.21 1.15 -16.56
N GLN A 302 -4.99 1.06 -17.09
CA GLN A 302 -4.49 -0.13 -17.76
C GLN A 302 -3.73 -1.02 -16.78
N LEU A 303 -3.74 -2.31 -17.07
CA LEU A 303 -2.81 -3.25 -16.45
C LEU A 303 -1.60 -3.41 -17.38
N ARG A 304 -0.41 -3.48 -16.80
CA ARG A 304 0.80 -3.82 -17.53
C ARG A 304 0.61 -5.19 -18.18
N PRO A 305 0.96 -5.34 -19.47
CA PRO A 305 0.99 -6.65 -20.09
C PRO A 305 1.89 -7.56 -19.27
N LEU A 306 1.41 -8.76 -18.95
CA LEU A 306 2.28 -9.80 -18.40
C LEU A 306 3.43 -9.99 -19.38
N ALA A 307 4.66 -9.72 -18.95
CA ALA A 307 5.82 -10.03 -19.75
C ALA A 307 5.81 -11.54 -20.01
N LEU A 308 5.52 -11.95 -21.25
CA LEU A 308 5.62 -13.34 -21.64
C LEU A 308 7.08 -13.75 -21.47
N PRO A 309 7.39 -14.78 -20.67
CA PRO A 309 8.76 -15.29 -20.60
C PRO A 309 9.14 -15.83 -21.98
N GLY A 310 10.07 -15.17 -22.67
CA GLY A 310 10.78 -15.78 -23.80
C GLY A 310 10.66 -15.15 -25.19
N VAL A 311 10.25 -13.89 -25.36
CA VAL A 311 10.54 -13.18 -26.62
C VAL A 311 11.71 -12.23 -26.41
N VAL A 312 12.92 -12.78 -26.57
CA VAL A 312 14.08 -11.95 -26.89
C VAL A 312 13.74 -11.24 -28.20
N PRO A 313 13.77 -9.90 -28.28
CA PRO A 313 13.66 -9.21 -29.55
C PRO A 313 14.77 -9.79 -30.46
N ALA A 314 14.38 -10.34 -31.61
CA ALA A 314 15.36 -10.78 -32.59
C ALA A 314 16.26 -9.59 -32.89
N VAL A 315 17.55 -9.70 -32.54
CA VAL A 315 18.57 -8.74 -32.93
C VAL A 315 18.50 -8.69 -34.45
N ALA A 316 18.06 -7.55 -34.99
CA ALA A 316 18.08 -7.32 -36.43
C ALA A 316 19.53 -7.56 -36.91
N PRO A 317 19.76 -8.35 -37.98
CA PRO A 317 21.10 -8.55 -38.47
C PRO A 317 21.69 -7.18 -38.81
N ALA A 318 22.84 -6.87 -38.21
CA ALA A 318 23.57 -5.64 -38.45
C ALA A 318 23.79 -5.52 -39.96
N ALA A 319 23.30 -4.43 -40.56
CA ALA A 319 23.61 -4.09 -41.93
C ALA A 319 25.13 -3.93 -42.06
N LEU A 320 25.73 -4.70 -42.96
CA LEU A 320 27.14 -4.55 -43.32
C LEU A 320 27.37 -3.10 -43.78
N PRO A 321 28.40 -2.40 -43.28
CA PRO A 321 28.69 -1.06 -43.75
C PRO A 321 29.08 -1.10 -45.24
N ALA A 322 28.42 -0.25 -46.03
CA ALA A 322 28.77 -0.04 -47.42
C ALA A 322 30.23 0.41 -47.55
N ALA A 323 30.97 -0.20 -48.48
CA ALA A 323 32.36 0.14 -48.77
C ALA A 323 32.45 1.61 -49.21
N ALA A 324 33.17 2.42 -48.45
CA ALA A 324 33.53 3.78 -48.84
C ALA A 324 34.62 3.75 -49.94
N PRO A 325 34.61 4.68 -50.90
CA PRO A 325 35.59 4.71 -51.97
C PRO A 325 36.97 5.16 -51.45
N MET A 326 38.01 4.50 -51.95
CA MET A 326 39.43 4.78 -51.72
C MET A 326 39.79 6.24 -52.05
N ALA A 327 40.36 6.94 -51.06
CA ALA A 327 41.12 8.17 -51.28
C ALA A 327 42.63 7.86 -51.30
N PRO A 328 43.45 8.57 -52.11
CA PRO A 328 44.85 8.25 -52.31
C PRO A 328 45.73 8.71 -51.15
N ALA A 329 46.82 7.96 -50.94
CA ALA A 329 47.78 8.11 -49.85
C ALA A 329 48.66 9.37 -49.97
N PRO A 330 49.06 9.98 -48.83
CA PRO A 330 50.28 10.76 -48.74
C PRO A 330 51.41 10.00 -48.02
N ALA A 331 52.63 10.42 -48.34
CA ALA A 331 53.89 9.74 -48.13
C ALA A 331 54.49 9.87 -46.71
N SER A 332 55.12 8.79 -46.27
CA SER A 332 56.34 8.61 -45.46
C SER A 332 56.85 9.68 -44.48
N GLY A 333 57.21 9.18 -43.28
CA GLY A 333 58.10 9.78 -42.27
C GLY A 333 57.34 10.02 -40.96
N THR A 334 57.67 9.51 -39.78
CA THR A 334 58.94 9.13 -39.14
C THR A 334 58.60 8.31 -37.89
N ALA A 335 59.41 7.30 -37.54
CA ALA A 335 59.25 6.50 -36.33
C ALA A 335 59.61 7.27 -35.05
N PRO A 336 59.12 6.83 -33.87
CA PRO A 336 59.96 6.87 -32.69
C PRO A 336 60.05 5.52 -31.95
N ALA A 337 61.20 5.38 -31.29
CA ALA A 337 61.78 4.20 -30.70
C ALA A 337 61.22 3.81 -29.32
N ALA A 338 61.65 2.63 -28.89
CA ALA A 338 61.24 1.86 -27.73
C ALA A 338 61.41 2.53 -26.35
N ALA A 339 60.60 2.02 -25.41
CA ALA A 339 60.53 2.34 -23.99
C ALA A 339 61.82 2.07 -23.20
N PRO A 340 61.90 2.64 -21.97
CA PRO A 340 62.37 1.85 -20.84
C PRO A 340 61.45 1.92 -19.60
N ALA A 341 61.66 0.93 -18.74
CA ALA A 341 60.80 0.48 -17.65
C ALA A 341 60.76 1.36 -16.39
N THR A 342 59.72 1.10 -15.60
CA THR A 342 59.32 1.63 -14.28
C THR A 342 60.31 1.38 -13.13
N PRO A 343 60.32 2.26 -12.09
CA PRO A 343 60.70 1.88 -10.74
C PRO A 343 59.48 1.67 -9.82
N VAL A 344 59.61 0.66 -8.94
CA VAL A 344 58.66 0.23 -7.90
C VAL A 344 58.73 1.17 -6.67
N PRO A 345 57.60 1.58 -6.05
CA PRO A 345 57.63 2.32 -4.78
C PRO A 345 57.77 1.38 -3.57
N GLN A 346 58.68 1.70 -2.65
CA GLN A 346 58.85 1.03 -1.35
C GLN A 346 57.79 1.47 -0.31
N PRO A 347 57.41 0.60 0.64
CA PRO A 347 56.44 0.91 1.70
C PRO A 347 57.06 1.77 2.83
N GLN A 348 56.37 2.85 3.22
CA GLN A 348 56.73 3.68 4.35
C GLN A 348 56.25 3.07 5.68
N ALA A 349 57.13 3.13 6.69
CA ALA A 349 56.92 2.61 8.03
C ALA A 349 56.04 3.52 8.89
N THR A 350 55.20 2.89 9.71
CA THR A 350 54.31 3.44 10.73
C THR A 350 55.07 4.01 11.92
N GLU A 351 54.69 5.21 12.36
CA GLU A 351 55.15 5.84 13.61
C GLU A 351 54.15 5.58 14.77
N PRO A 352 54.58 5.39 16.04
CA PRO A 352 53.69 4.98 17.13
C PRO A 352 53.07 6.15 17.91
N LEU A 353 51.84 5.94 18.40
CA LEU A 353 51.09 6.83 19.31
C LEU A 353 51.79 7.02 20.68
N PRO A 354 51.73 8.22 21.30
CA PRO A 354 52.13 8.42 22.68
C PRO A 354 51.01 8.08 23.67
N ARG A 355 51.40 7.44 24.79
CA ARG A 355 50.57 7.23 25.98
C ARG A 355 50.62 8.44 26.91
N ARG A 356 49.47 9.00 27.27
CA ARG A 356 48.95 9.12 28.65
C ARG A 356 47.54 9.67 28.65
#